data_AF-A0A0V1M1S2-F1
#
_entry.id   AF-A0A0V1M1S2-F1
#
_cell.length_a   1.000
_cell.length_b   1.000
_cell.length_c   1.000
_cell.angle_alpha   90.00
_cell.angle_beta   90.00
_cell.angle_gamma   90.00
#
_symmetry.space_group_name_H-M   'P 1'
#
loop_
_entity.id
_entity.type
_entity.pdbx_description
1 polymer ?
#
loop_
_entity_poly.entity_id
_entity_poly.type
_entity_poly.pdbx_seq_one_letter_code
_entity_poly.pdbx_strand_id
1 'polypeptide(L)'
;MLRWSILLNAYDYTINYRPGKEIANADALSRMPKQSTENNDSHNSVILLLETIDNFPLHSKDIARITAKDPILTRVLSWAWRGWPKSVSDERLKPYVTR
;
A
#
# COMPACT_ATOMS: atom_id res chain seq x y z
N MET A 1 -4.49 -3.34 16.74
CA MET A 1 -4.95 -2.05 17.30
C MET A 1 -4.06 -0.87 16.93
N LEU A 2 -2.73 -1.02 16.90
CA LEU A 2 -1.76 0.07 16.62
C LEU A 2 -2.04 0.90 15.34
N ARG A 3 -2.58 0.30 14.28
CA ARG A 3 -2.93 1.06 13.08
C ARG A 3 -4.10 2.02 13.30
N TRP A 4 -5.13 1.54 13.96
CA TRP A 4 -6.32 2.35 14.24
C TRP A 4 -6.08 3.32 15.38
N SER A 5 -5.12 3.07 16.29
CA SER A 5 -4.86 3.98 17.41
C SER A 5 -4.39 5.36 16.96
N ILE A 6 -3.66 5.48 15.84
CA ILE A 6 -3.24 6.79 15.32
C ILE A 6 -4.44 7.58 14.79
N LEU A 7 -5.29 6.92 14.00
CA LEU A 7 -6.52 7.55 13.52
C LEU A 7 -7.42 7.95 14.69
N LEU A 8 -7.61 7.04 15.64
CA LEU A 8 -8.50 7.24 16.78
C LEU A 8 -7.95 8.29 17.75
N ASN A 9 -6.62 8.47 17.84
CA ASN A 9 -6.00 9.49 18.69
C ASN A 9 -6.36 10.93 18.27
N ALA A 10 -6.74 11.13 17.00
CA ALA A 10 -7.22 12.43 16.52
C ALA A 10 -8.62 12.81 17.04
N TYR A 11 -9.30 11.91 17.75
CA TYR A 11 -10.64 12.13 18.29
C TYR A 11 -10.63 12.04 19.81
N ASP A 12 -11.43 12.88 20.45
CA ASP A 12 -11.77 12.71 21.87
C ASP A 12 -12.95 11.74 21.97
N TYR A 13 -12.72 10.55 22.53
CA TYR A 13 -13.75 9.52 22.62
C TYR A 13 -13.62 8.68 23.89
N THR A 14 -14.76 8.20 24.37
CA THR A 14 -14.86 7.24 25.46
C THR A 14 -15.41 5.92 24.95
N ILE A 15 -14.77 4.81 25.31
CA ILE A 15 -15.26 3.47 24.95
C ILE A 15 -16.35 3.06 25.95
N ASN A 16 -17.57 2.86 25.45
CA ASN A 16 -18.71 2.41 26.24
C ASN A 16 -19.23 1.07 25.72
N TYR A 17 -19.41 0.10 26.63
CA TYR A 17 -20.06 -1.17 26.29
C TYR A 17 -21.56 -0.97 26.07
N ARG A 18 -22.11 -1.62 25.05
CA ARG A 18 -23.56 -1.72 24.82
C ARG A 18 -23.96 -3.18 24.55
N PRO A 19 -24.96 -3.72 25.26
CA PRO A 19 -25.48 -5.05 24.99
C PRO A 19 -26.01 -5.18 23.56
N GLY A 20 -25.85 -6.37 22.95
CA GLY A 20 -26.29 -6.64 21.57
C GLY A 20 -27.76 -6.28 21.29
N LYS A 21 -28.63 -6.45 22.30
CA LYS A 21 -30.06 -6.12 22.21
C LYS A 21 -30.33 -4.63 21.99
N GLU A 22 -29.39 -3.76 22.37
CA GLU A 22 -29.51 -2.29 22.28
C GLU A 22 -28.84 -1.70 21.03
N ILE A 23 -28.23 -2.53 20.19
CA ILE A 23 -27.54 -2.12 18.95
C ILE A 23 -28.15 -2.75 17.70
N ALA A 24 -29.44 -3.12 17.77
CA ALA A 24 -30.15 -3.80 16.68
C ALA A 24 -30.09 -3.03 15.34
N ASN A 25 -30.11 -1.71 15.40
CA ASN A 25 -29.92 -0.84 14.23
C ASN A 25 -28.54 -1.01 13.59
N ALA A 26 -27.47 -1.03 14.39
CA ALA A 26 -26.11 -1.24 13.89
C ALA A 26 -25.92 -2.67 13.36
N ASP A 27 -26.46 -3.68 14.06
CA ASP A 27 -26.40 -5.08 13.62
C ASP A 27 -27.10 -5.27 12.26
N ALA A 28 -28.34 -4.77 12.11
CA ALA A 28 -29.09 -4.85 10.87
C ALA A 28 -28.38 -4.16 9.69
N LEU A 29 -27.87 -2.94 9.88
CA LEU A 29 -27.16 -2.20 8.82
C LEU A 29 -25.83 -2.85 8.44
N SER A 30 -25.10 -3.41 9.42
CA SER A 30 -23.82 -4.08 9.15
C SER A 30 -23.97 -5.38 8.35
N ARG A 31 -25.13 -6.04 8.46
CA ARG A 31 -25.46 -7.29 7.77
C ARG A 31 -26.28 -7.09 6.50
N MET A 32 -26.71 -5.85 6.22
CA MET A 32 -27.56 -5.57 5.07
C MET A 32 -26.78 -5.89 3.78
N PRO A 33 -27.30 -6.77 2.89
CA PRO A 33 -26.61 -7.12 1.67
C PRO A 33 -26.34 -5.88 0.81
N LYS A 34 -25.09 -5.69 0.40
CA LYS A 34 -24.75 -4.63 -0.56
C LYS A 34 -25.31 -4.99 -1.93
N GLN A 35 -25.98 -4.03 -2.56
CA GLN A 35 -26.56 -4.19 -3.89
C GLN A 35 -25.53 -4.06 -5.03
N SER A 36 -24.32 -3.54 -4.75
CA SER A 36 -23.26 -3.33 -5.74
C SER A 36 -22.00 -4.16 -5.44
N THR A 37 -21.33 -4.62 -6.51
CA THR A 37 -20.07 -5.40 -6.52
C THR A 37 -18.83 -4.53 -6.66
N GLU A 38 -18.92 -3.22 -6.47
CA GLU A 38 -17.76 -2.34 -6.48
C GLU A 38 -16.93 -2.58 -5.21
N ASN A 39 -15.94 -3.46 -5.35
CA ASN A 39 -14.82 -3.56 -4.42
C ASN A 39 -14.03 -2.26 -4.52
N ASN A 40 -14.42 -1.25 -3.74
CA ASN A 40 -13.50 -0.20 -3.35
C ASN A 40 -12.49 -0.84 -2.40
N ASP A 41 -11.49 -1.51 -2.98
CA ASP A 41 -10.36 -2.06 -2.26
C ASP A 41 -9.82 -0.97 -1.34
N SER A 42 -9.91 -1.26 -0.05
CA SER A 42 -9.62 -0.33 1.02
C SER A 42 -8.20 0.18 0.87
N HIS A 43 -8.07 1.50 0.85
CA HIS A 43 -6.79 2.21 0.88
C HIS A 43 -5.75 1.50 1.77
N ASN A 44 -4.65 1.15 1.11
CA ASN A 44 -3.52 0.39 1.61
C ASN A 44 -3.10 0.81 3.03
N SER A 45 -3.35 -0.11 3.95
CA SER A 45 -2.93 -0.10 5.34
C SER A 45 -1.45 -0.14 5.60
N VAL A 46 -0.67 -0.37 4.55
CA VAL A 46 0.74 -0.75 4.60
C VAL A 46 1.63 0.44 4.96
N ILE A 47 1.16 1.67 4.75
CA ILE A 47 1.98 2.89 4.89
C ILE A 47 2.44 3.10 6.33
N LEU A 48 1.59 2.80 7.32
CA LEU A 48 1.93 3.09 8.71
C LEU A 48 3.01 2.16 9.30
N LEU A 49 3.06 0.89 8.85
CA LEU A 49 4.06 -0.05 9.37
C LEU A 49 5.49 0.36 8.97
N LEU A 50 5.65 1.05 7.83
CA LEU A 50 6.95 1.51 7.34
C LEU A 50 7.52 2.66 8.16
N GLU A 51 6.68 3.52 8.74
CA GLU A 51 7.12 4.70 9.49
C GLU A 51 7.58 4.39 10.92
N THR A 52 7.13 3.26 11.48
CA THR A 52 7.43 2.88 12.89
C THR A 52 8.59 1.92 13.07
N ILE A 53 9.29 1.52 12.00
CA ILE A 53 10.44 0.61 12.10
C ILE A 53 11.71 1.46 12.27
N ASP A 54 12.11 1.68 13.52
CA ASP A 54 13.33 2.43 13.88
C ASP A 54 14.62 1.81 13.30
N ASN A 55 14.62 0.49 13.03
CA ASN A 55 15.74 -0.25 12.45
C ASN A 55 15.30 -1.01 11.20
N PHE A 56 15.02 -0.29 10.13
CA PHE A 56 14.65 -0.92 8.88
C PHE A 56 15.88 -1.64 8.28
N PRO A 57 15.79 -2.94 7.92
CA PRO A 57 16.95 -3.72 7.49
C PRO A 57 17.50 -3.29 6.12
N LEU A 58 16.83 -2.35 5.43
CA LEU A 58 17.13 -1.99 4.05
C LEU A 58 16.88 -0.50 3.76
N HIS A 59 17.89 0.34 3.85
CA HIS A 59 17.69 1.78 3.63
C HIS A 59 17.58 2.13 2.15
N SER A 60 17.02 3.30 1.83
CA SER A 60 16.98 3.80 0.44
C SER A 60 18.37 3.84 -0.23
N LYS A 61 19.43 4.12 0.56
CA LYS A 61 20.83 4.03 0.12
C LYS A 61 21.26 2.62 -0.25
N ASP A 62 20.79 1.61 0.49
CA ASP A 62 21.06 0.20 0.19
C ASP A 62 20.35 -0.23 -1.08
N ILE A 63 19.08 0.14 -1.22
CA ILE A 63 18.29 -0.11 -2.44
C ILE A 63 19.01 0.51 -3.64
N ALA A 64 19.36 1.80 -3.57
CA ALA A 64 20.07 2.49 -4.65
C ALA A 64 21.39 1.79 -5.03
N ARG A 65 22.18 1.37 -4.02
CA ARG A 65 23.44 0.65 -4.23
C ARG A 65 23.24 -0.72 -4.89
N ILE A 66 22.21 -1.46 -4.50
CA ILE A 66 21.93 -2.80 -5.03
C ILE A 66 21.33 -2.68 -6.45
N THR A 67 20.40 -1.75 -6.68
CA THR A 67 19.79 -1.53 -8.00
C THR A 67 20.79 -0.99 -9.01
N ALA A 68 21.80 -0.22 -8.58
CA ALA A 68 22.87 0.26 -9.45
C ALA A 68 23.80 -0.87 -9.95
N LYS A 69 23.79 -2.04 -9.29
CA LYS A 69 24.52 -3.24 -9.75
C LYS A 69 23.64 -4.15 -10.60
N ASP A 70 22.33 -3.93 -10.62
CA ASP A 70 21.41 -4.74 -11.39
C ASP A 70 21.46 -4.34 -12.88
N PRO A 71 21.77 -5.29 -13.79
CA PRO A 71 21.95 -4.98 -15.21
C PRO A 71 20.66 -4.58 -15.92
N ILE A 72 19.50 -4.99 -15.40
CA ILE A 72 18.18 -4.63 -15.95
C ILE A 72 17.81 -3.23 -15.48
N LEU A 73 17.81 -3.01 -14.16
CA LEU A 73 17.37 -1.74 -13.57
C LEU A 73 18.30 -0.58 -13.93
N THR A 74 19.61 -0.82 -14.07
CA THR A 74 20.56 0.20 -14.56
C THR A 74 20.20 0.66 -15.97
N ARG A 75 19.77 -0.28 -16.83
CA ARG A 75 19.35 0.03 -18.20
C ARG A 75 18.02 0.76 -18.22
N VAL A 76 17.06 0.33 -17.41
CA VAL A 76 15.77 1.01 -17.23
C VAL A 76 15.96 2.44 -16.70
N LEU A 77 16.85 2.64 -15.72
CA LEU A 77 17.22 3.96 -15.21
C LEU A 77 17.81 4.86 -16.30
N SER A 78 18.67 4.32 -17.17
CA SER A 78 19.22 5.08 -18.29
C SER A 78 18.14 5.57 -19.27
N TRP A 79 17.08 4.79 -19.47
CA TRP A 79 15.93 5.17 -20.32
C TRP A 79 15.08 6.25 -19.66
N ALA A 80 14.93 6.20 -18.34
CA ALA A 80 14.24 7.26 -17.60
C ALA A 80 14.93 8.63 -17.79
N TRP A 81 16.26 8.64 -17.95
CA TRP A 81 17.01 9.88 -18.19
C TRP A 81 17.15 10.28 -19.66
N ARG A 82 17.25 9.31 -20.58
CA ARG A 82 17.60 9.56 -21.99
C ARG A 82 16.43 9.36 -22.96
N GLY A 83 15.29 8.89 -22.47
CA GLY A 83 14.11 8.54 -23.27
C GLY A 83 13.90 7.02 -23.37
N TRP A 84 12.63 6.63 -23.49
CA TRP A 84 12.22 5.23 -23.54
C TRP A 84 12.37 4.63 -24.95
N PRO A 85 12.85 3.38 -25.08
CA PRO A 85 12.87 2.70 -26.37
C PRO A 85 11.46 2.35 -26.84
N LYS A 86 11.26 2.29 -28.16
CA LYS A 86 9.97 1.87 -28.75
C LYS A 86 9.73 0.37 -28.65
N SER A 87 10.80 -0.42 -28.64
CA SER A 87 10.76 -1.87 -28.48
C SER A 87 12.08 -2.37 -27.92
N VAL A 88 12.05 -3.53 -27.26
CA VAL A 88 13.23 -4.19 -26.70
C VAL A 88 13.23 -5.65 -27.10
N SER A 89 14.40 -6.17 -27.46
CA SER A 89 14.59 -7.57 -27.86
C SER A 89 14.77 -8.51 -26.66
N ASP A 90 15.33 -8.02 -25.55
CA ASP A 90 15.51 -8.79 -24.33
C ASP A 90 14.16 -8.99 -23.63
N GLU A 91 13.73 -10.25 -23.51
CA GLU A 91 12.48 -10.65 -22.83
C GLU A 91 12.39 -10.08 -21.41
N ARG A 92 13.52 -9.98 -20.70
CA ARG A 92 13.56 -9.49 -19.31
C ARG A 92 13.26 -8.00 -19.21
N LEU A 93 13.38 -7.26 -20.31
CA LEU A 93 13.12 -5.83 -20.37
C LEU A 93 11.73 -5.49 -20.90
N LYS A 94 11.01 -6.44 -21.52
CA LYS A 94 9.65 -6.21 -22.03
C LYS A 94 8.66 -5.69 -20.97
N PRO A 95 8.66 -6.17 -19.70
CA PRO A 95 7.73 -5.68 -18.69
C PRO A 95 7.84 -4.17 -18.42
N TYR A 96 8.99 -3.57 -18.72
CA TYR A 96 9.23 -2.14 -18.49
C TYR A 96 8.86 -1.27 -19.70
N VAL A 97 8.67 -1.86 -20.90
CA VAL A 97 8.39 -1.12 -22.13
C VAL A 97 6.91 -1.21 -22.53
N THR A 98 6.23 -2.27 -22.13
CA THR A 98 4.80 -2.45 -22.40
C THR A 98 3.97 -1.64 -21.41
N ARG A 99 3.02 -0.86 -21.92
CA ARG A 99 2.09 -0.04 -21.14
C ARG A 99 0.75 -0.75 -20.97
#